data_AF-A0A8H4XTS3-F1
#
_entry.id   AF-A0A8H4XTS3-F1
#
_cell.length_a   1.000
_cell.length_b   1.000
_cell.length_c   1.000
_cell.angle_alpha   90.00
_cell.angle_beta   90.00
_cell.angle_gamma   90.00
#
_symmetry.space_group_name_H-M   'P 1'
#
loop_
_entity.id
_entity.type
_entity.pdbx_description
1 polymer ?
#
loop_
_entity_poly.entity_id
_entity_poly.type
_entity_poly.pdbx_seq_one_letter_code
_entity_poly.pdbx_strand_id
1 'polypeptide(L)'
;MLPFLLRSPSKAAQAVAIACIFLFNTFFGLAWVGIPFLYNAEVTPLRIRAPANAIGTASNWIFCFITLMIAPVGFKNIHYWLYMVFAIINLSFVPITYFFVAETAGRSLEDMDVIFAMAHHERRSPVAVAREFKGVHADVHQARVVLGLEDTGTS
;
A
#
# COMPACT_ATOMS: atom_id res chain seq x y z
N MET A 1 22.32 14.88 -3.36
CA MET A 1 21.33 15.22 -2.32
C MET A 1 21.99 15.76 -1.04
N LEU A 2 22.99 15.08 -0.49
CA LEU A 2 23.75 15.53 0.71
C LEU A 2 24.49 16.90 0.59
N PRO A 3 25.06 17.30 -0.57
CA PRO A 3 25.81 18.56 -0.67
C PRO A 3 24.96 19.83 -0.57
N PHE A 4 23.65 19.75 -0.86
CA PHE A 4 22.76 20.91 -0.89
C PHE A 4 22.27 21.28 0.51
N LEU A 5 22.03 20.30 1.37
CA LEU A 5 21.57 20.50 2.75
C LEU A 5 22.68 21.01 3.69
N LEU A 6 23.95 20.71 3.38
CA LEU A 6 25.12 21.14 4.16
C LEU A 6 25.58 22.58 3.83
N ARG A 7 24.89 23.29 2.93
CA ARG A 7 25.20 24.69 2.56
C ARG A 7 24.53 25.72 3.47
N SER A 8 23.80 25.30 4.50
CA SER A 8 23.28 26.20 5.53
C SER A 8 24.43 26.79 6.38
N PRO A 9 24.49 28.10 6.63
CA PRO A 9 25.54 28.69 7.48
C PRO A 9 25.42 28.26 8.96
N SER A 10 24.27 27.72 9.39
CA SER A 10 24.04 27.29 10.77
C SER A 10 24.17 25.77 10.93
N LYS A 11 25.13 25.35 11.75
CA LYS A 11 25.33 23.94 12.14
C LYS A 11 24.06 23.33 12.77
N ALA A 12 23.28 24.13 13.51
CA ALA A 12 22.04 23.69 14.13
C ALA A 12 20.99 23.29 13.08
N ALA A 13 20.83 24.10 12.01
CA ALA A 13 19.89 23.80 10.95
C ALA A 13 20.27 22.53 10.15
N GLN A 14 21.57 22.28 9.96
CA GLN A 14 22.05 21.05 9.32
C GLN A 14 21.77 19.81 10.18
N ALA A 15 22.03 19.90 11.49
CA ALA A 15 21.76 18.81 12.42
C ALA A 15 20.26 18.44 12.45
N VAL A 16 19.38 19.44 12.45
CA VAL A 16 17.92 19.22 12.38
C VAL A 16 17.53 18.55 11.06
N ALA A 17 18.05 19.04 9.92
CA ALA A 17 17.74 18.44 8.62
C ALA A 17 18.17 16.96 8.53
N ILE A 18 19.36 16.64 9.04
CA ILE A 18 19.86 15.26 9.10
C ILE A 18 18.96 14.40 9.99
N ALA A 19 18.64 14.87 11.20
CA ALA A 19 17.76 14.15 12.13
C ALA A 19 16.38 13.86 11.51
N CYS A 20 15.78 14.84 10.84
CA CYS A 20 14.50 14.68 10.15
C CYS A 20 14.58 13.63 9.03
N ILE A 21 15.66 13.60 8.25
CA ILE A 21 15.85 12.61 7.18
C ILE A 21 15.97 11.21 7.77
N PHE A 22 16.76 11.02 8.84
CA PHE A 22 16.87 9.72 9.48
C PHE A 22 15.54 9.26 10.06
N LEU A 23 14.82 10.15 10.74
CA LEU A 23 13.50 9.85 11.29
C LEU A 23 12.51 9.40 10.19
N PHE A 24 12.47 10.14 9.09
CA PHE A 24 11.67 9.78 7.93
C PHE A 24 12.07 8.41 7.37
N ASN A 25 13.36 8.14 7.16
CA ASN A 25 13.83 6.86 6.62
C ASN A 25 13.52 5.69 7.56
N THR A 26 13.59 5.88 8.87
CA THR A 26 13.22 4.85 9.85
C THR A 26 11.74 4.47 9.73
N PHE A 27 10.82 5.44 9.76
CA PHE A 27 9.39 5.15 9.64
C PHE A 27 9.03 4.63 8.25
N PHE A 28 9.64 5.16 7.19
CA PHE A 28 9.44 4.64 5.84
C PHE A 28 9.90 3.18 5.72
N GLY A 29 11.05 2.84 6.30
CA GLY A 29 11.58 1.49 6.36
C GLY A 29 10.64 0.52 7.10
N LEU A 30 10.12 0.93 8.26
CA LEU A 30 9.25 0.10 9.08
C LEU A 30 7.85 -0.08 8.48
N ALA A 31 7.26 0.99 7.94
CA ALA A 31 5.86 0.99 7.53
C ALA A 31 5.65 0.79 6.03
N TRP A 32 6.53 1.29 5.16
CA TRP A 32 6.21 1.40 3.73
C TRP A 32 7.08 0.54 2.81
N VAL A 33 8.26 0.11 3.24
CA VAL A 33 9.12 -0.72 2.38
C VAL A 33 8.56 -2.13 2.19
N GLY A 34 8.07 -2.78 3.25
CA GLY A 34 7.59 -4.16 3.18
C GLY A 34 6.08 -4.30 2.91
N ILE A 35 5.27 -3.43 3.51
CA ILE A 35 3.81 -3.57 3.52
C ILE A 35 3.21 -3.64 2.11
N PRO A 36 3.55 -2.77 1.14
CA PRO A 36 2.92 -2.82 -0.19
C PRO A 36 3.21 -4.10 -0.96
N PHE A 37 4.41 -4.69 -0.80
CA PHE A 37 4.75 -5.95 -1.46
C PHE A 37 4.02 -7.12 -0.82
N LEU A 38 3.91 -7.12 0.52
CA LEU A 38 3.17 -8.14 1.25
C LEU A 38 1.67 -8.05 0.93
N TYR A 39 1.10 -6.85 1.00
CA TYR A 39 -0.32 -6.61 0.71
C TYR A 39 -0.70 -7.04 -0.71
N ASN A 40 0.18 -6.80 -1.69
CA ASN A 40 -0.04 -7.29 -3.06
C ASN A 40 -0.15 -8.82 -3.12
N ALA A 41 0.64 -9.55 -2.34
CA ALA A 41 0.57 -11.01 -2.27
C ALA A 41 -0.67 -11.53 -1.50
N GLU A 42 -1.16 -10.77 -0.52
CA GLU A 42 -2.30 -11.15 0.34
C GLU A 42 -3.66 -10.89 -0.32
N VAL A 43 -3.77 -9.82 -1.11
CA VAL A 43 -5.03 -9.44 -1.77
C VAL A 43 -5.22 -10.15 -3.12
N THR A 44 -4.16 -10.66 -3.72
CA THR A 44 -4.24 -11.29 -5.03
C THR A 44 -4.67 -12.77 -4.92
N PRO A 45 -5.75 -13.16 -5.63
CA PRO A 45 -6.17 -14.55 -5.69
C PRO A 45 -5.07 -15.43 -6.29
N LEU A 46 -4.95 -16.66 -5.78
CA LEU A 46 -3.88 -17.60 -6.17
C LEU A 46 -3.74 -17.78 -7.68
N ARG A 47 -4.85 -17.78 -8.42
CA ARG A 47 -4.88 -17.99 -9.88
C ARG A 47 -4.17 -16.90 -10.68
N ILE A 48 -4.17 -15.65 -10.20
CA ILE A 48 -3.62 -14.48 -10.93
C ILE A 48 -2.47 -13.80 -10.20
N ARG A 49 -1.99 -14.39 -9.10
CA ARG A 49 -0.97 -13.81 -8.23
C ARG A 49 0.33 -13.48 -8.97
N ALA A 50 0.87 -14.43 -9.75
CA ALA A 50 2.12 -14.20 -10.47
C ALA A 50 2.10 -12.99 -11.43
N PRO A 51 1.13 -12.88 -12.38
CA PRO A 51 1.04 -11.69 -13.23
C PRO A 51 0.68 -10.40 -12.47
N ALA A 52 -0.16 -10.48 -11.42
CA ALA A 52 -0.51 -9.30 -10.62
C ALA A 52 0.70 -8.74 -9.86
N ASN A 53 1.51 -9.60 -9.24
CA ASN A 53 2.73 -9.20 -8.55
C ASN A 53 3.78 -8.62 -9.53
N ALA A 54 3.86 -9.15 -10.75
CA ALA A 54 4.74 -8.61 -11.79
C ALA A 54 4.32 -7.19 -12.19
N ILE A 55 3.03 -6.93 -12.40
CA ILE A 55 2.49 -5.60 -12.72
C ILE A 55 2.72 -4.64 -11.55
N GLY A 56 2.49 -5.08 -10.31
CA GLY A 56 2.74 -4.28 -9.11
C GLY A 56 4.21 -3.85 -8.99
N THR A 57 5.12 -4.81 -9.21
CA THR A 57 6.57 -4.56 -9.18
C THR A 57 7.01 -3.63 -10.32
N ALA A 58 6.54 -3.88 -11.55
CA ALA A 58 6.82 -3.01 -12.69
C ALA A 58 6.33 -1.58 -12.45
N SER A 59 5.12 -1.41 -11.93
CA SER A 59 4.55 -0.10 -11.57
C SER A 59 5.43 0.62 -10.55
N ASN A 60 5.87 -0.07 -9.48
CA ASN A 60 6.79 0.49 -8.50
C ASN A 60 8.07 1.03 -9.17
N TRP A 61 8.72 0.25 -10.03
CA TRP A 61 9.95 0.68 -10.70
C TRP A 61 9.74 1.82 -11.69
N ILE A 62 8.60 1.85 -12.38
CA ILE A 62 8.23 2.98 -13.26
C ILE A 62 8.08 4.27 -12.43
N PHE A 63 7.39 4.23 -11.30
CA PHE A 63 7.25 5.41 -10.44
C PHE A 63 8.56 5.84 -9.79
N CYS A 64 9.43 4.89 -9.42
CA CYS A 64 10.81 5.20 -9.01
C CYS A 64 11.56 5.94 -10.12
N PHE A 65 11.49 5.45 -11.36
CA PHE A 65 12.13 6.08 -12.51
C PHE A 65 11.60 7.51 -12.74
N ILE A 66 10.28 7.68 -12.75
CA ILE A 66 9.63 8.99 -12.89
C ILE A 66 10.12 9.95 -11.80
N THR A 67 10.13 9.51 -10.55
CA THR A 67 10.56 10.33 -9.41
C THR A 67 12.03 10.73 -9.53
N LEU A 68 12.90 9.79 -9.94
CA LEU A 68 14.32 10.06 -10.16
C LEU A 68 14.58 11.03 -11.32
N MET A 69 13.75 11.01 -12.37
CA MET A 69 13.86 11.95 -13.50
C MET A 69 13.29 13.33 -13.17
N ILE A 70 12.20 13.40 -12.39
CA ILE A 70 11.60 14.67 -11.96
C ILE A 70 12.48 15.39 -10.94
N ALA A 71 13.11 14.66 -10.01
CA ALA A 71 13.91 15.26 -8.93
C ALA A 71 14.96 16.29 -9.41
N PRO A 72 15.86 16.00 -10.37
CA PRO A 72 16.86 16.97 -10.83
C PRO A 72 16.25 18.19 -11.53
N VAL A 73 15.20 18.00 -12.33
CA VAL A 73 14.50 19.09 -13.02
C VAL A 73 13.73 19.96 -12.01
N GLY A 74 13.07 19.33 -11.04
CA GLY A 74 12.35 19.99 -9.96
C GLY A 74 13.27 20.82 -9.07
N PHE A 75 14.41 20.27 -8.63
CA PHE A 75 15.37 21.05 -7.82
C PHE A 75 15.97 22.24 -8.58
N LYS A 76 16.10 22.15 -9.90
CA LYS A 76 16.57 23.27 -10.74
C LYS A 76 15.52 24.39 -10.86
N ASN A 77 14.24 24.05 -11.00
CA ASN A 77 13.19 25.02 -11.31
C ASN A 77 12.42 25.54 -10.08
N ILE A 78 12.09 24.64 -9.13
CA ILE A 78 11.24 24.95 -7.97
C ILE A 78 11.99 24.84 -6.63
N HIS A 79 13.28 24.49 -6.66
CA HIS A 79 14.17 24.44 -5.50
C HIS A 79 13.59 23.65 -4.31
N TYR A 80 13.43 24.29 -3.15
CA TYR A 80 12.96 23.65 -1.92
C TYR A 80 11.46 23.33 -1.95
N TRP A 81 10.67 23.95 -2.83
CA TRP A 81 9.22 23.68 -2.93
C TRP A 81 8.94 22.25 -3.37
N LEU A 82 9.88 21.58 -4.06
CA LEU A 82 9.75 20.17 -4.41
C LEU A 82 9.58 19.27 -3.15
N TYR A 83 10.20 19.64 -2.03
CA TYR A 83 10.01 18.92 -0.77
C TYR A 83 8.59 19.03 -0.24
N MET A 84 7.93 20.19 -0.41
CA MET A 84 6.53 20.38 -0.03
C MET A 84 5.59 19.56 -0.90
N VAL A 85 5.88 19.46 -2.21
CA VAL A 85 5.10 18.59 -3.13
C VAL A 85 5.17 17.15 -2.67
N PHE A 86 6.37 16.62 -2.37
CA PHE A 86 6.51 15.26 -1.87
C PHE A 86 5.84 15.07 -0.50
N ALA A 87 5.91 16.04 0.40
CA ALA A 87 5.25 15.97 1.69
C ALA A 87 3.72 15.87 1.56
N ILE A 88 3.12 16.68 0.67
CA ILE A 88 1.67 16.66 0.41
C ILE A 88 1.25 15.32 -0.22
N ILE A 89 2.01 14.83 -1.20
CA ILE A 89 1.75 13.53 -1.82
C ILE A 89 1.81 12.42 -0.75
N ASN A 90 2.86 12.38 0.08
CA ASN A 90 2.97 11.41 1.17
C ASN A 90 1.80 11.50 2.16
N LEU A 91 1.40 12.72 2.54
CA LEU A 91 0.27 12.91 3.46
C LEU A 91 -1.07 12.47 2.84
N SER A 92 -1.23 12.63 1.52
CA SER A 92 -2.42 12.16 0.80
C SER A 92 -2.57 10.64 0.78
N PHE A 93 -1.48 9.88 0.95
CA PHE A 93 -1.57 8.42 1.06
C PHE A 93 -2.25 7.98 2.35
N VAL A 94 -2.22 8.76 3.44
CA VAL A 94 -2.84 8.40 4.72
C VAL A 94 -4.37 8.20 4.60
N PRO A 95 -5.16 9.16 4.07
CA PRO A 95 -6.59 8.91 3.87
C PRO A 95 -6.85 7.84 2.80
N ILE A 96 -6.01 7.77 1.75
CA ILE A 96 -6.18 6.75 0.70
C ILE A 96 -6.05 5.34 1.28
N THR A 97 -5.03 5.07 2.09
CA THR A 97 -4.89 3.76 2.72
C THR A 97 -6.04 3.50 3.68
N TYR A 98 -6.46 4.48 4.49
CA TYR A 98 -7.56 4.28 5.43
C TYR A 98 -8.90 3.90 4.79
N PHE A 99 -9.22 4.46 3.61
CA PHE A 99 -10.52 4.24 2.95
C PHE A 99 -10.51 3.11 1.91
N PHE A 100 -9.36 2.84 1.26
CA PHE A 100 -9.29 1.91 0.13
C PHE A 100 -8.55 0.60 0.42
N VAL A 101 -7.77 0.52 1.51
CA VAL A 101 -7.02 -0.69 1.88
C VAL A 101 -7.84 -1.50 2.90
N ALA A 102 -8.08 -2.76 2.56
CA ALA A 102 -8.76 -3.71 3.46
C ALA A 102 -7.75 -4.29 4.45
N GLU A 103 -8.17 -4.53 5.68
CA GLU A 103 -7.29 -5.16 6.68
C GLU A 103 -7.08 -6.64 6.34
N THR A 104 -5.82 -7.06 6.25
CA THR A 104 -5.40 -8.42 5.90
C THR A 104 -4.78 -9.16 7.08
N ALA A 105 -4.44 -8.47 8.18
CA ALA A 105 -3.76 -9.08 9.32
C ALA A 105 -4.60 -10.18 9.97
N GLY A 106 -3.97 -11.35 10.20
CA GLY A 106 -4.58 -12.48 10.90
C GLY A 106 -5.64 -13.25 10.10
N ARG A 107 -5.67 -13.07 8.77
CA ARG A 107 -6.61 -13.75 7.85
C ARG A 107 -5.91 -14.76 6.98
N SER A 108 -6.62 -15.83 6.61
CA SER A 108 -6.13 -16.74 5.58
C SER A 108 -6.29 -16.13 4.19
N LEU A 109 -5.56 -16.67 3.20
CA LEU A 109 -5.69 -16.21 1.82
C LEU A 109 -7.09 -16.52 1.25
N GLU A 110 -7.67 -17.63 1.70
CA GLU A 110 -9.03 -18.06 1.35
C GLU A 110 -10.08 -17.10 1.92
N ASP A 111 -9.90 -16.63 3.16
CA ASP A 111 -10.78 -15.62 3.77
C ASP A 111 -10.77 -14.32 2.96
N MET A 112 -9.59 -13.89 2.50
CA MET A 112 -9.48 -12.70 1.66
C MET A 112 -10.20 -12.88 0.32
N ASP A 113 -10.06 -14.03 -0.33
CA ASP A 113 -10.78 -14.34 -1.58
C ASP A 113 -12.31 -14.29 -1.36
N VAL A 114 -12.81 -14.81 -0.23
CA VAL A 114 -14.25 -14.74 0.13
C VAL A 114 -14.70 -13.31 0.41
N ILE A 115 -13.92 -12.52 1.16
CA ILE A 115 -14.22 -11.10 1.43
C ILE A 115 -14.35 -10.29 0.14
N PHE A 116 -13.39 -10.46 -0.79
CA PHE A 116 -13.43 -9.75 -2.07
C PHE A 116 -14.60 -10.21 -2.95
N ALA A 117 -14.96 -11.49 -2.91
CA ALA A 117 -16.11 -12.00 -3.66
C ALA A 117 -17.46 -11.53 -3.09
N MET A 118 -17.63 -11.53 -1.77
CA MET A 118 -18.81 -10.96 -1.11
C MET A 118 -18.94 -9.46 -1.41
N ALA A 119 -17.83 -8.71 -1.32
CA ALA A 119 -17.82 -7.29 -1.68
C ALA A 119 -18.26 -7.05 -3.13
N HIS A 120 -17.86 -7.93 -4.05
CA HIS A 120 -18.28 -7.87 -5.45
C HIS A 120 -19.79 -8.18 -5.62
N HIS A 121 -20.30 -9.24 -4.96
CA HIS A 121 -21.70 -9.64 -5.05
C HIS A 121 -22.65 -8.60 -4.43
N GLU A 122 -22.32 -8.08 -3.25
CA GLU A 122 -23.11 -7.09 -2.53
C GLU A 122 -22.90 -5.65 -3.05
N ARG A 123 -21.96 -5.44 -3.99
CA ARG A 123 -21.53 -4.12 -4.50
C ARG A 123 -21.13 -3.15 -3.38
N ARG A 124 -20.54 -3.67 -2.30
CA ARG A 124 -20.04 -2.89 -1.16
C ARG A 124 -18.52 -2.73 -1.25
N SER A 125 -17.96 -1.76 -0.53
CA SER A 125 -16.50 -1.59 -0.52
C SER A 125 -15.84 -2.79 0.18
N PRO A 126 -14.74 -3.33 -0.38
CA PRO A 126 -14.01 -4.42 0.26
C PRO A 126 -13.55 -4.07 1.68
N VAL A 127 -13.26 -2.80 1.95
CA VAL A 127 -12.87 -2.30 3.28
C VAL A 127 -14.01 -2.43 4.30
N ALA A 128 -15.26 -2.15 3.91
CA ALA A 128 -16.40 -2.29 4.82
C ALA A 128 -16.68 -3.78 5.13
N VAL A 129 -16.68 -4.63 4.09
CA VAL A 129 -16.89 -6.07 4.24
C VAL A 129 -15.76 -6.69 5.08
N ALA A 130 -14.52 -6.29 4.83
CA ALA A 130 -13.36 -6.68 5.62
C ALA A 130 -13.44 -6.20 7.08
N ARG A 131 -14.20 -5.17 7.45
CA ARG A 131 -14.37 -4.78 8.87
C ARG A 131 -15.47 -5.58 9.56
N GLU A 132 -16.47 -6.02 8.81
CA GLU A 132 -17.61 -6.78 9.33
C GLU A 132 -17.32 -8.29 9.42
N PHE A 133 -16.40 -8.81 8.59
CA PHE A 133 -16.06 -10.23 8.55
C PHE A 133 -15.29 -10.70 9.80
N LYS A 134 -15.97 -11.51 10.63
CA LYS A 134 -15.43 -12.13 11.86
C LYS A 134 -14.99 -13.60 11.68
N GLY A 135 -15.13 -14.17 10.48
CA GLY A 135 -14.69 -15.54 10.20
C GLY A 135 -13.17 -15.60 10.25
N VAL A 136 -12.62 -16.48 11.09
CA VAL A 136 -11.17 -16.61 11.29
C VAL A 136 -10.56 -17.66 10.36
N HIS A 137 -11.34 -18.59 9.80
CA HIS A 137 -10.92 -19.55 8.78
C HIS A 137 -12.15 -20.06 7.99
N ALA A 138 -12.34 -19.59 6.77
CA ALA A 138 -13.32 -20.14 5.84
C ALA A 138 -12.83 -21.52 5.37
N ASP A 139 -13.56 -22.57 5.74
CA ASP A 139 -13.41 -23.88 5.12
C ASP A 139 -13.78 -23.77 3.62
N VAL A 140 -13.11 -24.53 2.76
CA VAL A 140 -13.30 -24.50 1.30
C VAL A 140 -14.77 -24.76 0.93
N HIS A 141 -15.49 -25.55 1.74
CA HIS A 141 -16.93 -25.76 1.62
C HIS A 141 -17.76 -24.51 1.93
N GLN A 142 -17.43 -23.76 3.00
CA GLN A 142 -18.13 -22.51 3.31
C GLN A 142 -17.90 -21.45 2.24
N ALA A 143 -16.68 -21.37 1.68
CA ALA A 143 -16.38 -20.48 0.56
C ALA A 143 -17.28 -20.80 -0.65
N ARG A 144 -17.47 -22.08 -0.99
CA ARG A 144 -18.35 -22.49 -2.10
C ARG A 144 -19.82 -22.14 -1.88
N VAL A 145 -20.33 -22.29 -0.66
CA VAL A 145 -21.72 -21.93 -0.32
C VAL A 145 -21.92 -20.41 -0.40
N VAL A 146 -21.00 -19.60 0.15
CA VAL A 146 -21.08 -18.12 0.09
C VAL A 146 -20.95 -17.60 -1.34
N LEU A 147 -20.14 -18.27 -2.17
CA LEU A 147 -19.97 -17.95 -3.59
C LEU A 147 -21.14 -18.43 -4.46
N GLY A 148 -22.13 -19.14 -3.91
CA GLY A 148 -23.26 -19.70 -4.65
C GLY A 148 -22.86 -20.79 -5.64
N LEU A 149 -21.74 -21.48 -5.39
CA LEU A 149 -21.19 -22.53 -6.25
C LEU A 149 -21.64 -23.95 -5.83
N GLU A 150 -22.28 -24.08 -4.67
CA GLU A 150 -22.96 -25.30 -4.20
C GLU A 150 -24.38 -24.94 -3.75
N ASP A 151 -25.38 -25.66 -4.29
CA ASP A 151 -26.73 -25.63 -3.74
C ASP A 151 -26.68 -26.25 -2.34
N THR A 152 -27.30 -25.59 -1.37
CA THR A 152 -27.46 -26.12 -0.02
C THR A 152 -28.27 -27.42 -0.16
N GLY A 153 -27.60 -28.57 -0.10
CA GLY A 153 -28.21 -29.87 -0.31
C GLY A 153 -29.36 -30.09 0.67
N THR A 154 -30.58 -29.78 0.25
CA THR A 154 -31.78 -30.42 0.76
C THR A 154 -31.96 -31.71 -0.03
N SER A 155 -31.45 -32.81 0.52
CA SER A 155 -32.03 -34.17 0.50
C SER A 155 -31.13 -35.11 1.30
#